data_AF-A0A7C6VZN6-F1
#
_entry.id   AF-A0A7C6VZN6-F1
#
_cell.length_a   1.000
_cell.length_b   1.000
_cell.length_c   1.000
_cell.angle_alpha   90.00
_cell.angle_beta   90.00
_cell.angle_gamma   90.00
#
_symmetry.space_group_name_H-M   'P 1'
#
loop_
_entity.id
_entity.type
_entity.pdbx_description
1 polymer ?
#
loop_
_entity_poly.entity_id
_entity_poly.type
_entity_poly.pdbx_seq_one_letter_code
_entity_poly.pdbx_strand_id
1 'polypeptide(L)'
;MHPKRLILLLAASVLFPLLPDLATAQPIYKWTDASGQVHYGEKQPENAESVQTLDIARPPPANADSAAEIARIKALSEQMARERQASEQARQEQAIRNLEQENQRLQNDLLNQQLRQEQQRDDNDGIIIGYPPPYPDPYPPYPPKPYPPHPWPCQPWPDCHKPPPPPQPPAPPKPPHVKPHPPFKPAPVGIDPAPQAVFRGR
;
A
#
# COMPACT_ATOMS: atom_id res chain seq x y z
N MET A 1 78.25 -11.20 20.39
CA MET A 1 77.27 -10.12 20.13
C MET A 1 77.65 -9.45 18.82
N HIS A 2 76.84 -9.62 17.76
CA HIS A 2 77.23 -9.23 16.40
C HIS A 2 76.80 -7.80 16.09
N PRO A 3 77.73 -6.87 15.82
CA PRO A 3 77.42 -5.44 15.61
C PRO A 3 76.50 -5.22 14.39
N LYS A 4 76.52 -6.17 13.44
CA LYS A 4 75.68 -6.15 12.24
C LYS A 4 74.18 -6.33 12.53
N ARG A 5 73.80 -7.02 13.61
CA ARG A 5 72.38 -7.16 14.01
C ARG A 5 71.86 -5.92 14.72
N LEU A 6 72.74 -5.18 15.41
CA LEU A 6 72.39 -3.90 16.04
C LEU A 6 72.20 -2.80 14.98
N ILE A 7 73.04 -2.79 13.93
CA ILE A 7 72.93 -1.85 12.82
C ILE A 7 71.68 -2.12 11.96
N LEU A 8 71.32 -3.39 11.75
CA LEU A 8 70.08 -3.75 11.03
C LEU A 8 68.80 -3.41 11.81
N LEU A 9 68.83 -3.44 13.15
CA LEU A 9 67.71 -3.01 13.99
C LEU A 9 67.60 -1.47 14.09
N LEU A 10 68.73 -0.75 14.02
CA LEU A 10 68.75 0.71 13.96
C LEU A 10 68.39 1.27 12.57
N ALA A 11 68.65 0.52 11.49
CA ALA A 11 68.31 0.94 10.13
C ALA A 11 66.83 0.69 9.77
N ALA A 12 66.14 -0.22 10.47
CA ALA A 12 64.73 -0.53 10.24
C ALA A 12 63.74 0.40 10.98
N SER A 13 64.23 1.28 11.88
CA SER A 13 63.39 2.18 12.67
C SER A 13 63.27 3.61 12.11
N VAL A 14 63.90 3.91 10.96
CA VAL A 14 64.04 5.30 10.46
C VAL A 14 63.12 5.62 9.27
N LEU A 15 62.30 4.69 8.77
CA LEU A 15 61.49 4.95 7.57
C LEU A 15 60.00 4.70 7.76
N PHE A 16 59.39 5.41 8.70
CA PHE A 16 58.00 5.86 8.56
C PHE A 16 57.74 7.04 9.52
N PRO A 17 58.10 8.29 9.16
CA PRO A 17 57.46 9.40 9.81
C PRO A 17 55.98 9.33 9.41
N LEU A 18 55.12 9.12 10.41
CA LEU A 18 53.73 9.55 10.38
C LEU A 18 53.71 10.93 9.69
N LEU A 19 53.09 11.03 8.51
CA LEU A 19 52.63 12.33 8.05
C LEU A 19 51.48 12.71 9.01
N PRO A 20 51.61 13.76 9.83
CA PRO A 20 50.41 14.42 10.27
C PRO A 20 49.78 14.97 9.00
N ASP A 21 48.56 14.55 8.73
CA ASP A 21 47.69 15.20 7.77
C ASP A 21 47.43 16.60 8.35
N LEU A 22 48.33 17.55 8.05
CA LEU A 22 48.09 18.96 8.27
C LEU A 22 46.99 19.34 7.29
N ALA A 23 45.74 19.09 7.70
CA ALA A 23 44.58 19.78 7.17
C ALA A 23 44.75 21.26 7.53
N THR A 24 45.57 21.96 6.75
CA THR A 24 45.64 23.42 6.76
C THR A 24 44.25 23.90 6.35
N ALA A 25 43.67 24.81 7.13
CA ALA A 25 42.43 25.47 6.75
C ALA A 25 42.66 26.14 5.40
N GLN A 26 42.04 25.63 4.33
CA GLN A 26 42.21 26.22 3.02
C GLN A 26 41.46 27.56 3.01
N PRO A 27 42.12 28.65 2.60
CA PRO A 27 41.47 29.95 2.53
C PRO A 27 40.31 29.89 1.53
N ILE A 28 39.09 30.15 1.98
CA ILE A 28 37.95 30.31 1.08
C ILE A 28 37.91 31.77 0.67
N TYR A 29 37.98 32.04 -0.63
CA TYR A 29 37.88 33.39 -1.15
C TYR A 29 36.42 33.72 -1.44
N LYS A 30 36.00 34.92 -1.06
CA LYS A 30 34.77 35.56 -1.53
C LYS A 30 35.15 36.63 -2.52
N TRP A 31 34.55 36.61 -3.70
CA TRP A 31 34.73 37.66 -4.69
C TRP A 31 33.40 38.04 -5.33
N THR A 32 33.37 39.25 -5.87
CA THR A 32 32.23 39.72 -6.67
C THR A 32 32.67 39.78 -8.13
N ASP A 33 31.90 39.19 -9.04
CA ASP A 33 32.18 39.25 -10.47
C ASP A 33 31.71 40.57 -11.11
N ALA A 34 32.06 40.78 -12.38
CA ALA A 34 31.68 41.99 -13.12
C ALA A 34 30.16 42.18 -13.31
N SER A 35 29.36 41.13 -13.06
CA SER A 35 27.90 41.19 -13.08
C SER A 35 27.28 41.51 -11.70
N GLY A 36 28.11 41.64 -10.66
CA GLY A 36 27.68 41.90 -9.28
C GLY A 36 27.31 40.66 -8.48
N GLN A 37 27.59 39.44 -8.96
CA GLN A 37 27.30 38.20 -8.23
C GLN A 37 28.45 37.83 -7.29
N VAL A 38 28.10 37.39 -6.08
CA VAL A 38 29.06 36.98 -5.05
C VAL A 38 29.32 35.48 -5.17
N HIS A 39 30.58 35.12 -5.32
CA HIS A 39 31.06 33.75 -5.44
C HIS A 39 31.97 33.37 -4.27
N TYR A 40 32.01 32.08 -3.94
CA TYR A 40 32.85 31.49 -2.90
C TYR A 40 33.62 30.30 -3.47
N GLY A 41 34.92 30.20 -3.19
CA GLY A 41 35.72 29.08 -3.68
C GLY A 41 37.17 29.08 -3.19
N GLU A 42 37.84 27.96 -3.39
CA GLU A 42 39.24 27.72 -2.97
C GLU A 42 40.26 28.36 -3.92
N LYS A 43 39.86 28.69 -5.16
CA LYS A 43 40.75 29.24 -6.19
C LYS A 43 40.48 30.73 -6.41
N GLN A 44 41.51 31.55 -6.21
CA GLN A 44 41.47 32.98 -6.53
C GLN A 44 41.29 33.20 -8.04
N PRO A 45 40.24 33.92 -8.49
CA PRO A 45 40.10 34.29 -9.89
C PRO A 45 41.03 35.47 -10.23
N GLU A 46 41.69 35.42 -11.39
CA GLU A 46 42.59 36.48 -11.87
C GLU A 46 41.86 37.80 -12.23
N ASN A 47 40.53 37.72 -12.44
CA ASN A 47 39.75 38.80 -13.06
C ASN A 47 38.70 39.41 -12.11
N ALA A 48 38.85 39.27 -10.79
CA ALA A 48 37.85 39.76 -9.84
C ALA A 48 38.23 41.15 -9.30
N GLU A 49 37.29 42.10 -9.33
CA GLU A 49 37.50 43.48 -8.87
C GLU A 49 37.70 43.58 -7.35
N SER A 50 37.14 42.64 -6.59
CA SER A 50 37.33 42.56 -5.14
C SER A 50 37.43 41.11 -4.70
N VAL A 51 38.52 40.78 -3.99
CA VAL A 51 38.77 39.45 -3.40
C VAL A 51 38.96 39.62 -1.90
N GLN A 52 38.17 38.88 -1.12
CA GLN A 52 38.30 38.82 0.33
C GLN A 52 38.58 37.38 0.75
N THR A 53 39.68 37.17 1.46
CA THR A 53 40.01 35.87 2.05
C THR A 53 39.17 35.67 3.32
N LEU A 54 38.39 34.59 3.38
CA LEU A 54 37.74 34.13 4.58
C LEU A 54 38.60 33.06 5.24
N ASP A 55 39.05 33.36 6.45
CA ASP A 55 39.60 32.36 7.36
C ASP A 55 38.43 31.72 8.12
N ILE A 56 38.10 30.49 7.75
CA ILE A 56 37.05 29.73 8.42
C ILE A 56 37.71 28.96 9.56
N ALA A 57 37.53 29.48 10.78
CA ALA A 57 38.00 28.82 11.98
C ALA A 57 37.43 27.39 12.07
N ARG A 58 38.29 26.42 12.36
CA ARG A 58 37.89 25.03 12.57
C ARG A 58 36.86 24.99 13.71
N PRO A 59 35.70 24.31 13.54
CA PRO A 59 34.75 24.17 14.62
C PRO A 59 35.44 23.51 15.82
N PRO A 60 35.15 23.98 17.05
CA PRO A 60 35.72 23.38 18.25
C PRO A 60 35.33 21.89 18.34
N PRO A 61 36.16 21.04 18.96
CA PRO A 61 35.83 19.64 19.13
C PRO A 61 34.50 19.51 19.87
N ALA A 62 33.65 18.59 19.42
CA ALA A 62 32.34 18.36 20.02
C ALA A 62 32.48 18.12 21.53
N ASN A 63 31.90 19.04 22.31
CA ASN A 63 31.80 18.94 23.76
C ASN A 63 30.79 17.86 24.16
N ALA A 64 30.92 17.32 25.37
CA ALA A 64 30.04 16.25 25.89
C ALA A 64 28.55 16.63 25.82
N ASP A 65 28.22 17.92 25.93
CA ASP A 65 26.85 18.45 25.80
C ASP A 65 26.26 18.24 24.40
N SER A 66 27.08 18.34 23.35
CA SER A 66 26.65 18.10 21.97
C SER A 66 26.30 16.62 21.73
N ALA A 67 27.06 15.70 22.33
CA ALA A 67 26.76 14.26 22.24
C ALA A 67 25.46 13.90 22.97
N ALA A 68 25.21 14.51 24.14
CA ALA A 68 23.98 14.32 24.89
C ALA A 68 22.75 14.84 24.11
N GLU A 69 22.86 15.98 23.44
CA GLU A 69 21.77 16.55 22.65
C GLU A 69 21.44 15.71 21.42
N ILE A 70 22.47 15.22 20.71
CA ILE A 70 22.28 14.29 19.58
C ILE A 70 21.56 13.01 20.04
N ALA A 71 21.93 12.48 21.20
CA ALA A 71 21.28 11.29 21.77
C ALA A 71 19.79 11.54 22.10
N ARG A 72 19.46 12.73 22.64
CA ARG A 72 18.06 13.12 22.91
C ARG A 72 17.25 13.25 21.64
N ILE A 73 17.78 13.94 20.62
CA ILE A 73 17.12 14.10 19.33
C ILE A 73 16.89 12.74 18.68
N LYS A 74 17.88 11.84 18.73
CA LYS A 74 17.74 10.47 18.22
C LYS A 74 16.65 9.71 18.97
N ALA A 75 16.66 9.74 20.31
CA ALA A 75 15.65 9.06 21.12
C ALA A 75 14.23 9.57 20.83
N LEU A 76 14.06 10.89 20.69
CA LEU A 76 12.78 11.49 20.32
C LEU A 76 12.33 11.07 18.92
N SER A 77 13.26 11.05 17.96
CA SER A 77 12.96 10.63 16.58
C SER A 77 12.52 9.17 16.50
N GLU A 78 13.17 8.29 17.27
CA GLU A 78 12.82 6.88 17.36
C GLU A 78 11.47 6.68 18.05
N GLN A 79 11.17 7.47 19.09
CA GLN A 79 9.87 7.44 19.75
C GLN A 79 8.75 7.81 18.79
N MET A 80 8.90 8.92 18.05
CA MET A 80 7.92 9.33 17.04
C MET A 80 7.77 8.29 15.92
N ALA A 81 8.87 7.65 15.49
CA ALA A 81 8.82 6.60 14.49
C ALA A 81 8.01 5.38 14.99
N ARG A 82 8.26 4.93 16.22
CA ARG A 82 7.50 3.84 16.85
C ARG A 82 6.02 4.17 16.98
N GLU A 83 5.69 5.39 17.38
CA GLU A 83 4.30 5.82 17.53
C GLU A 83 3.55 5.84 16.20
N ARG A 84 4.19 6.31 15.11
CA ARG A 84 3.60 6.24 13.77
C ARG A 84 3.37 4.80 13.34
N GLN A 85 4.37 3.93 13.51
CA GLN A 85 4.23 2.52 13.17
C GLN A 85 3.11 1.84 13.95
N ALA A 86 3.00 2.10 15.26
CA ALA A 86 1.92 1.58 16.09
C ALA A 86 0.54 2.10 15.66
N SER A 87 0.44 3.39 15.31
CA SER A 87 -0.80 3.99 14.80
C SER A 87 -1.23 3.39 13.47
N GLU A 88 -0.28 3.16 12.56
CA GLU A 88 -0.53 2.52 11.27
C GLU A 88 -0.97 1.07 11.43
N GLN A 89 -0.29 0.31 12.29
CA GLN A 89 -0.67 -1.07 12.64
C GLN A 89 -2.06 -1.13 13.25
N ALA A 90 -2.38 -0.24 14.19
CA ALA A 90 -3.70 -0.18 14.80
C ALA A 90 -4.80 0.13 13.76
N ARG A 91 -4.53 1.00 12.79
CA ARG A 91 -5.46 1.28 11.68
C ARG A 91 -5.65 0.06 10.78
N GLN A 92 -4.58 -0.64 10.44
CA GLN A 92 -4.66 -1.86 9.63
C GLN A 92 -5.44 -2.95 10.35
N GLU A 93 -5.13 -3.21 11.62
CA GLU A 93 -5.86 -4.18 12.42
C GLU A 93 -7.34 -3.82 12.55
N GLN A 94 -7.66 -2.54 12.76
CA GLN A 94 -9.05 -2.10 12.82
C GLN A 94 -9.77 -2.32 11.48
N ALA A 95 -9.09 -2.05 10.36
CA ALA A 95 -9.64 -2.30 9.03
C ALA A 95 -9.88 -3.81 8.81
N ILE A 96 -8.94 -4.66 9.20
CA ILE A 96 -9.08 -6.13 9.11
C ILE A 96 -10.26 -6.59 9.97
N ARG A 97 -10.33 -6.17 11.25
CA ARG A 97 -11.45 -6.51 12.14
C ARG A 97 -12.80 -6.07 11.58
N ASN A 98 -12.88 -4.86 11.03
CA ASN A 98 -14.11 -4.36 10.42
C ASN A 98 -14.51 -5.22 9.20
N LEU A 99 -13.55 -5.56 8.33
CA LEU A 99 -13.79 -6.42 7.17
C LEU A 99 -14.21 -7.84 7.58
N GLU A 100 -13.62 -8.39 8.63
CA GLU A 100 -14.01 -9.70 9.18
C GLU A 100 -15.44 -9.67 9.71
N GLN A 101 -15.80 -8.62 10.47
CA GLN A 101 -17.17 -8.44 10.97
C GLN A 101 -18.17 -8.27 9.83
N GLU A 102 -17.82 -7.52 8.78
CA GLU A 102 -18.67 -7.35 7.61
C GLU A 102 -18.83 -8.67 6.84
N ASN A 103 -17.75 -9.44 6.65
CA ASN A 103 -17.84 -10.77 6.05
C ASN A 103 -18.73 -11.72 6.85
N GLN A 104 -18.59 -11.73 8.18
CA GLN A 104 -19.44 -12.54 9.04
C GLN A 104 -20.91 -12.12 8.96
N ARG A 105 -21.19 -10.81 8.91
CA ARG A 105 -22.55 -10.29 8.72
C ARG A 105 -23.13 -10.72 7.38
N LEU A 106 -22.38 -10.53 6.30
CA LEU A 106 -22.81 -10.94 4.95
C LEU A 106 -23.05 -12.44 4.87
N GLN A 107 -22.21 -13.26 5.51
CA GLN A 107 -22.40 -14.70 5.56
C GLN A 107 -23.68 -15.08 6.31
N ASN A 108 -23.94 -14.46 7.47
CA ASN A 108 -25.17 -14.68 8.23
C ASN A 108 -26.41 -14.20 7.45
N ASP A 109 -26.32 -13.06 6.77
CA ASP A 109 -27.41 -12.53 5.96
C ASP A 109 -27.72 -13.45 4.77
N LEU A 110 -26.70 -13.97 4.09
CA LEU A 110 -26.85 -14.93 3.01
C LEU A 110 -27.49 -16.23 3.51
N LEU A 111 -27.03 -16.75 4.66
CA LEU A 111 -27.62 -17.94 5.28
C LEU A 111 -29.10 -17.72 5.62
N ASN A 112 -29.43 -16.59 6.24
CA ASN A 112 -30.82 -16.23 6.56
C ASN A 112 -31.68 -16.03 5.31
N GLN A 113 -31.11 -15.57 4.20
CA GLN A 113 -31.82 -15.51 2.92
C GLN A 113 -32.10 -16.90 2.37
N GLN A 114 -31.14 -17.82 2.42
CA GLN A 114 -31.32 -19.21 1.99
C GLN A 114 -32.40 -19.92 2.81
N LEU A 115 -32.34 -19.81 4.14
CA LEU A 115 -33.36 -20.41 5.03
C LEU A 115 -34.77 -19.89 4.74
N ARG A 116 -34.91 -18.58 4.47
CA ARG A 116 -36.21 -17.99 4.08
C ARG A 116 -36.71 -18.51 2.74
N GLN A 117 -35.82 -18.71 1.77
CA GLN A 117 -36.18 -19.29 0.48
C GLN A 117 -36.62 -20.76 0.62
N GLU A 118 -35.94 -21.54 1.46
CA GLU A 118 -36.33 -22.92 1.75
C GLU A 118 -37.70 -22.99 2.43
N GLN A 119 -37.95 -22.15 3.44
CA GLN A 119 -39.27 -22.06 4.09
C GLN A 119 -40.37 -21.66 3.11
N GLN A 120 -40.12 -20.65 2.27
CA GLN A 120 -41.11 -20.22 1.27
C GLN A 120 -41.36 -21.29 0.19
N ARG A 121 -40.34 -22.09 -0.13
CA ARG A 121 -40.49 -23.25 -1.02
C ARG A 121 -41.32 -24.34 -0.36
N ASP A 122 -41.04 -24.68 0.89
CA ASP A 122 -41.80 -25.68 1.65
C ASP A 122 -43.26 -25.24 1.87
N ASP A 123 -43.50 -23.95 2.16
CA ASP A 123 -44.85 -23.37 2.24
C ASP A 123 -45.59 -23.42 0.89
N ASN A 124 -44.88 -23.29 -0.24
CA ASN A 124 -45.47 -23.39 -1.58
C ASN A 124 -45.73 -24.84 -2.00
N ASP A 125 -44.83 -25.77 -1.65
CA ASP A 125 -45.00 -27.22 -1.88
C ASP A 125 -46.02 -27.83 -0.89
N GLY A 126 -46.27 -27.20 0.26
CA GLY A 126 -47.31 -27.54 1.24
C GLY A 126 -48.74 -27.37 0.73
N ILE A 127 -48.94 -26.79 -0.47
CA ILE A 127 -50.23 -26.72 -1.18
C ILE A 127 -50.43 -27.96 -2.10
N ILE A 128 -49.70 -29.08 -1.94
CA ILE A 128 -50.08 -30.35 -2.60
C ILE A 128 -49.98 -31.54 -1.62
N ILE A 129 -50.73 -31.48 -0.52
CA ILE A 129 -51.45 -32.67 -0.03
C ILE A 129 -52.93 -32.30 0.01
N GLY A 130 -53.46 -31.93 -1.16
CA GLY A 130 -54.89 -32.00 -1.38
C GLY A 130 -55.29 -33.46 -1.24
N TYR A 131 -56.03 -33.78 -0.18
CA TYR A 131 -56.89 -34.95 -0.16
C TYR A 131 -57.55 -35.07 -1.54
N PRO A 132 -57.48 -36.24 -2.21
CA PRO A 132 -58.23 -36.39 -3.44
C PRO A 132 -59.69 -36.04 -3.12
N PRO A 133 -60.34 -35.17 -3.91
CA PRO A 133 -61.73 -34.82 -3.65
C PRO A 133 -62.55 -36.11 -3.54
N PRO A 134 -63.53 -36.20 -2.62
CA PRO A 134 -64.37 -37.38 -2.53
C PRO A 134 -65.02 -37.59 -3.90
N TYR A 135 -64.68 -38.71 -4.54
CA TYR A 135 -65.21 -39.08 -5.86
C TYR A 135 -66.74 -38.97 -5.85
N PRO A 136 -67.34 -38.14 -6.71
CA PRO A 136 -68.76 -38.25 -6.98
C PRO A 136 -68.98 -39.41 -7.96
N ASP A 137 -69.80 -40.35 -7.51
CA ASP A 137 -70.51 -41.39 -8.28
C ASP A 137 -69.74 -42.60 -8.86
N PRO A 138 -70.43 -43.76 -8.98
CA PRO A 138 -69.85 -44.96 -9.55
C PRO A 138 -69.58 -44.74 -11.03
N TYR A 139 -68.32 -44.93 -11.44
CA TYR A 139 -67.93 -44.93 -12.84
C TYR A 139 -68.86 -45.85 -13.66
N PRO A 140 -69.44 -45.40 -14.78
CA PRO A 140 -70.12 -46.30 -15.70
C PRO A 140 -69.12 -47.36 -16.19
N PRO A 141 -69.56 -48.60 -16.47
CA PRO A 141 -68.66 -49.64 -16.96
C PRO A 141 -67.96 -49.14 -18.22
N TYR A 142 -66.63 -49.04 -18.16
CA TYR A 142 -65.83 -48.62 -19.31
C TYR A 142 -66.15 -49.54 -20.49
N PRO A 143 -66.49 -48.99 -21.68
CA PRO A 143 -66.56 -49.81 -22.88
C PRO A 143 -65.17 -50.42 -23.13
N PRO A 144 -65.08 -51.71 -23.52
CA PRO A 144 -63.80 -52.32 -23.82
C PRO A 144 -63.11 -51.49 -24.91
N LYS A 145 -61.94 -50.94 -24.60
CA LYS A 145 -61.11 -50.26 -25.60
C LYS A 145 -60.73 -51.31 -26.66
N PRO A 146 -60.90 -51.02 -27.96
CA PRO A 146 -60.30 -51.85 -29.00
C PRO A 146 -58.79 -51.89 -28.77
N TYR A 147 -58.24 -53.06 -28.49
CA TYR A 147 -56.79 -53.25 -28.50
C TYR A 147 -56.31 -52.96 -29.92
N PRO A 148 -55.37 -52.01 -30.14
CA PRO A 148 -54.73 -51.91 -31.43
C PRO A 148 -53.95 -53.21 -31.67
N PRO A 149 -54.04 -53.82 -32.87
CA PRO A 149 -53.22 -54.98 -33.18
C PRO A 149 -51.75 -54.55 -33.23
N HIS A 150 -51.01 -54.91 -32.19
CA HIS A 150 -49.58 -55.21 -32.21
C HIS A 150 -49.23 -55.87 -33.55
N PRO A 151 -48.18 -55.40 -34.25
CA PRO A 151 -46.86 -55.30 -33.66
C PRO A 151 -46.31 -53.87 -33.74
N TRP A 152 -45.91 -53.30 -32.61
CA TRP A 152 -45.00 -52.16 -32.64
C TRP A 152 -43.68 -52.66 -33.25
N PRO A 153 -43.20 -52.12 -34.37
CA PRO A 153 -41.81 -52.34 -34.75
C PRO A 153 -40.95 -51.75 -33.64
N CYS A 154 -40.00 -52.53 -33.12
CA CYS A 154 -38.95 -52.05 -32.24
C CYS A 154 -38.13 -51.01 -32.99
N GLN A 155 -38.55 -49.74 -32.97
CA GLN A 155 -37.68 -48.64 -33.36
C GLN A 155 -36.76 -48.31 -32.19
N PRO A 156 -35.44 -48.25 -32.39
CA PRO A 156 -34.52 -47.85 -31.35
C PRO A 156 -34.71 -46.34 -31.13
N TRP A 157 -35.14 -45.96 -29.93
CA TRP A 157 -35.03 -44.58 -29.48
C TRP A 157 -33.54 -44.24 -29.40
N PRO A 158 -32.99 -43.31 -30.20
CA PRO A 158 -31.71 -42.75 -29.84
C PRO A 158 -31.95 -41.71 -28.73
N ASP A 159 -31.02 -41.66 -27.77
CA ASP A 159 -30.78 -40.50 -26.89
C ASP A 159 -31.49 -40.38 -25.52
N CYS A 160 -31.90 -41.48 -24.86
CA CYS A 160 -32.23 -41.41 -23.42
C CYS A 160 -31.08 -41.83 -22.47
N HIS A 161 -29.87 -42.11 -22.98
CA HIS A 161 -28.73 -42.54 -22.16
C HIS A 161 -27.55 -41.57 -22.11
N LYS A 162 -27.71 -40.32 -22.57
CA LYS A 162 -26.66 -39.31 -22.40
C LYS A 162 -26.82 -38.67 -21.01
N PRO A 163 -25.84 -38.79 -20.10
CA PRO A 163 -25.83 -37.97 -18.90
C PRO A 163 -25.84 -36.48 -19.32
N PRO A 164 -26.50 -35.60 -18.54
CA PRO A 164 -26.48 -34.18 -18.83
C PRO A 164 -25.04 -33.69 -18.89
N PRO A 165 -24.71 -32.74 -19.79
CA PRO A 165 -23.36 -32.20 -19.87
C PRO A 165 -22.97 -31.60 -18.51
N PRO A 166 -21.69 -31.72 -18.10
CA PRO A 166 -21.23 -31.14 -16.85
C PRO A 166 -21.50 -29.62 -16.83
N PRO A 167 -21.79 -29.04 -15.65
CA PRO A 167 -22.02 -27.61 -15.54
C PRO A 167 -20.80 -26.85 -16.07
N GLN A 168 -21.04 -25.93 -17.00
CA GLN A 168 -19.98 -25.09 -17.54
C GLN A 168 -19.41 -24.21 -16.42
N PRO A 169 -18.08 -23.97 -16.39
CA PRO A 169 -17.48 -23.05 -15.43
C PRO A 169 -18.10 -21.65 -15.57
N PRO A 170 -18.24 -20.89 -14.47
CA PRO A 170 -18.83 -19.56 -14.52
C PRO A 170 -18.06 -18.68 -15.50
N ALA A 171 -18.80 -18.00 -16.39
CA ALA A 171 -18.22 -17.05 -17.32
C ALA A 171 -17.40 -15.99 -16.55
N PRO A 172 -16.23 -15.57 -17.07
CA PRO A 172 -15.44 -14.55 -16.42
C PRO A 172 -16.27 -13.27 -16.23
N PRO A 173 -16.09 -12.56 -15.09
CA PRO A 173 -16.84 -11.35 -14.81
C PRO A 173 -16.60 -10.34 -15.93
N LYS A 174 -17.69 -9.79 -16.49
CA LYS A 174 -17.62 -8.72 -17.48
C LYS A 174 -16.84 -7.55 -16.86
N PRO A 175 -15.88 -6.95 -17.58
CA PRO A 175 -15.16 -5.81 -17.07
C PRO A 175 -16.14 -4.68 -16.74
N PRO A 176 -15.99 -4.00 -15.59
CA PRO A 176 -16.87 -2.90 -15.22
C PRO A 176 -16.80 -1.82 -16.29
N HIS A 177 -17.96 -1.29 -16.68
CA HIS A 177 -18.03 -0.12 -17.56
C HIS A 177 -17.37 1.06 -16.84
N VAL A 178 -16.12 1.35 -17.21
CA VAL A 178 -15.41 2.54 -16.76
C VAL A 178 -16.09 3.73 -17.42
N LYS A 179 -16.91 4.44 -16.65
CA LYS A 179 -17.42 5.74 -17.07
C LYS A 179 -16.22 6.69 -17.19
N PRO A 180 -16.04 7.43 -18.30
CA PRO A 180 -14.96 8.39 -18.41
C PRO A 180 -15.09 9.45 -17.31
N HIS A 181 -14.03 9.64 -16.54
CA HIS A 181 -14.00 10.67 -15.49
C HIS A 181 -14.08 12.06 -16.15
N PRO A 182 -14.91 12.97 -15.62
CA PRO A 182 -14.92 14.34 -16.10
C PRO A 182 -13.54 15.00 -15.83
N PRO A 183 -13.07 15.88 -16.72
CA PRO A 183 -11.77 16.53 -16.55
C PRO A 183 -11.75 17.35 -15.26
N PHE A 184 -10.72 17.12 -14.44
CA PHE A 184 -10.48 17.83 -13.20
C PHE A 184 -10.22 19.32 -13.50
N LYS A 185 -11.07 20.20 -12.96
CA LYS A 185 -10.90 21.66 -13.02
C LYS A 185 -10.70 22.19 -11.59
N PRO A 186 -9.46 22.37 -11.12
CA PRO A 186 -9.24 22.98 -9.82
C PRO A 186 -9.62 24.47 -9.87
N ALA A 187 -10.31 24.94 -8.84
CA ALA A 187 -10.54 26.38 -8.67
C ALA A 187 -9.20 27.09 -8.33
N PRO A 188 -8.98 28.32 -8.80
CA PRO A 188 -7.82 29.09 -8.40
C PRO A 188 -7.90 29.37 -6.89
N VAL A 189 -6.82 29.05 -6.18
CA VAL A 189 -6.63 29.41 -4.77
C VAL A 189 -6.63 30.94 -4.67
N GLY A 190 -7.68 31.49 -4.07
CA GLY A 190 -7.70 32.89 -3.67
C GLY A 190 -6.60 33.13 -2.66
N ILE A 191 -5.69 34.05 -2.96
CA ILE A 191 -4.76 34.59 -1.99
C ILE A 191 -5.57 35.60 -1.17
N ASP A 192 -5.99 35.22 0.02
CA ASP A 192 -6.55 36.18 0.97
C ASP A 192 -5.46 37.19 1.33
N PRO A 193 -5.70 38.52 1.22
CA PRO A 193 -4.74 39.51 1.66
C PRO A 193 -4.60 39.43 3.18
N ALA A 194 -3.36 39.22 3.64
CA ALA A 194 -3.00 39.18 5.05
C ALA A 194 -3.50 40.43 5.80
N PRO A 195 -4.03 40.29 7.04
CA PRO A 195 -4.42 41.45 7.83
C PRO A 195 -3.17 42.23 8.24
N GLN A 196 -3.15 43.53 7.92
CA GLN A 196 -2.12 44.47 8.33
C GLN A 196 -1.94 44.44 9.85
N ALA A 197 -0.75 44.04 10.30
CA ALA A 197 -0.35 44.12 11.70
C ALA A 197 -0.26 45.59 12.12
N VAL A 198 -1.09 45.99 13.09
CA VAL A 198 -0.99 47.29 13.75
C VAL A 198 0.09 47.20 14.84
N PHE A 199 1.25 47.78 14.56
CA PHE A 199 2.35 47.93 15.51
C PHE A 199 1.97 48.99 16.55
N ARG A 200 1.74 48.59 17.81
CA ARG A 200 1.70 49.52 18.96
C ARG A 200 3.02 49.44 19.71
N GLY A 201 3.87 50.44 19.51
CA GLY A 201 5.04 50.66 20.34
C GLY A 201 4.65 51.12 21.75
N ARG A 202 5.38 50.62 22.74
CA ARG A 202 5.49 51.22 24.07
C ARG A 202 6.91 51.01 24.57
#